data_AF-A0A7V5FEU7-F1
#
_entry.id   AF-A0A7V5FEU7-F1
#
_cell.length_a   1.000
_cell.length_b   1.000
_cell.length_c   1.000
_cell.angle_alpha   90.00
_cell.angle_beta   90.00
_cell.angle_gamma   90.00
#
_symmetry.space_group_name_H-M   'P 1'
#
loop_
_entity.id
_entity.type
_entity.pdbx_description
1 polymer ?
#
loop_
_entity_poly.entity_id
_entity_poly.type
_entity_poly.pdbx_seq_one_letter_code
_entity_poly.pdbx_strand_id
1 'polypeptide(L)'
;IDRTIQKRVTNWEFSRIAVIDRILLRIGICEFLYFEDIPPKVTINEVIEIAKRYSTEKSGQFVNGVLDSVLADLRKEGLLQKSGRGLIDETLRKH
;
A
#
# COMPACT_ATOMS: atom_id res chain seq x y z
N ILE A 1 -4.49 3.76 -10.71
CA ILE A 1 -4.71 3.37 -9.30
C ILE A 1 -5.88 2.38 -9.18
N ASP A 2 -7.13 2.75 -9.50
CA ASP A 2 -8.30 1.86 -9.33
C ASP A 2 -8.21 0.52 -10.08
N ARG A 3 -7.67 0.51 -11.30
CA ARG A 3 -7.39 -0.73 -12.04
C ARG A 3 -6.40 -1.66 -11.32
N THR A 4 -5.41 -1.11 -10.62
CA THR A 4 -4.44 -1.88 -9.84
C THR A 4 -5.11 -2.54 -8.64
N ILE A 5 -6.05 -1.83 -7.99
CA ILE A 5 -6.82 -2.38 -6.86
C ILE A 5 -7.80 -3.46 -7.37
N GLN A 6 -8.50 -3.22 -8.47
CA GLN A 6 -9.47 -4.17 -9.06
C GLN A 6 -8.83 -5.47 -9.58
N LYS A 7 -7.56 -5.47 -9.97
CA LYS A 7 -6.84 -6.70 -10.33
C LYS A 7 -6.60 -7.64 -9.14
N ARG A 8 -6.62 -7.10 -7.91
CA ARG A 8 -6.23 -7.78 -6.66
C ARG A 8 -7.42 -8.05 -5.74
N VAL A 9 -8.44 -7.22 -5.82
CA VAL A 9 -9.72 -7.42 -5.14
C VAL A 9 -10.67 -8.05 -6.15
N THR A 10 -11.22 -9.23 -5.84
CA THR A 10 -12.30 -9.84 -6.63
C THR A 10 -13.42 -8.80 -6.84
N ASN A 11 -13.89 -8.62 -8.07
CA ASN A 11 -14.93 -7.64 -8.43
C ASN A 11 -16.17 -7.67 -7.50
N TRP A 12 -16.45 -8.82 -6.88
CA TRP A 12 -17.57 -9.03 -5.96
C TRP A 12 -17.38 -8.42 -4.55
N GLU A 13 -16.13 -8.16 -4.12
CA GLU A 13 -15.84 -7.52 -2.83
C GLU A 13 -15.68 -6.01 -2.92
N PHE A 14 -15.31 -5.46 -4.08
CA PHE A 14 -14.96 -4.04 -4.23
C PHE A 14 -16.12 -3.06 -3.94
N SER A 15 -17.37 -3.48 -4.20
CA SER A 15 -18.57 -2.72 -3.86
C SER A 15 -18.89 -2.74 -2.35
N ARG A 16 -18.37 -3.74 -1.63
CA ARG A 16 -18.57 -3.94 -0.17
C ARG A 16 -17.44 -3.38 0.68
N ILE A 17 -16.32 -3.00 0.07
CA ILE A 17 -15.22 -2.32 0.77
C ILE A 17 -15.75 -0.99 1.32
N ALA A 18 -15.46 -0.72 2.59
CA ALA A 18 -15.74 0.54 3.24
C ALA A 18 -15.15 1.71 2.42
N VAL A 19 -15.87 2.84 2.37
CA VAL A 19 -15.41 4.01 1.60
C VAL A 19 -14.01 4.43 2.02
N ILE A 20 -13.74 4.42 3.33
CA ILE A 20 -12.45 4.75 3.93
C ILE A 20 -11.35 3.80 3.44
N ASP A 21 -11.58 2.49 3.48
CA ASP A 21 -10.59 1.50 3.00
C ASP A 21 -10.22 1.72 1.54
N ARG A 22 -11.19 2.07 0.67
CA ARG A 22 -10.89 2.40 -0.73
C ARG A 22 -10.05 3.67 -0.89
N ILE A 23 -10.27 4.67 -0.05
CA ILE A 23 -9.47 5.91 -0.05
C ILE A 23 -8.05 5.58 0.41
N LEU A 24 -7.91 4.82 1.49
CA LEU A 24 -6.63 4.39 2.05
C LEU A 24 -5.80 3.57 1.07
N LEU A 25 -6.43 2.61 0.38
CA LEU A 25 -5.76 1.85 -0.68
C LEU A 25 -5.28 2.74 -1.83
N ARG A 26 -6.06 3.76 -2.22
CA ARG A 26 -5.64 4.71 -3.25
C ARG A 26 -4.45 5.54 -2.80
N ILE A 27 -4.46 6.03 -1.56
CA ILE A 27 -3.35 6.79 -0.98
C ILE A 27 -2.08 5.93 -0.95
N GLY A 28 -2.17 4.72 -0.40
CA GLY A 28 -1.00 3.84 -0.28
C GLY A 28 -0.38 3.48 -1.64
N ILE A 29 -1.20 3.18 -2.65
CA ILE A 29 -0.71 2.88 -3.99
C ILE A 29 -0.16 4.13 -4.69
N CYS A 30 -0.74 5.30 -4.45
CA CYS A 30 -0.23 6.57 -4.95
C CYS A 30 1.18 6.82 -4.41
N GLU A 31 1.38 6.67 -3.09
CA GLU A 31 2.69 6.81 -2.46
C GLU A 31 3.70 5.80 -2.98
N PHE A 32 3.30 4.55 -3.23
CA PHE A 32 4.21 3.57 -3.84
C PHE A 32 4.73 3.96 -5.22
N LEU A 33 3.87 4.55 -6.05
CA LEU A 33 4.18 4.81 -7.47
C LEU A 33 4.82 6.17 -7.73
N TYR A 34 4.49 7.17 -6.93
CA TYR A 34 4.78 8.56 -7.28
C TYR A 34 5.65 9.30 -6.26
N PHE A 35 5.93 8.70 -5.10
CA PHE A 35 6.69 9.33 -4.02
C PHE A 35 7.94 8.51 -3.73
N GLU A 36 9.03 8.85 -4.40
CA GLU A 36 10.27 8.05 -4.34
C GLU A 36 10.95 8.12 -2.98
N ASP A 37 10.67 9.17 -2.20
CA ASP A 37 11.31 9.47 -0.92
C ASP A 37 10.64 8.80 0.28
N ILE A 38 9.42 8.29 0.11
CA ILE A 38 8.64 7.62 1.17
C ILE A 38 8.87 6.10 1.10
N PRO A 39 9.48 5.47 2.14
CA PRO A 39 9.65 4.03 2.19
C PRO A 39 8.30 3.30 2.20
N PRO A 40 8.11 2.23 1.41
CA PRO A 40 6.82 1.53 1.33
C PRO A 40 6.29 1.03 2.69
N LYS A 41 7.18 0.63 3.60
CA LYS A 41 6.80 0.18 4.94
C LYS A 41 6.18 1.30 5.79
N VAL A 42 6.65 2.53 5.62
CA VAL A 42 6.10 3.71 6.31
C VAL A 42 4.67 3.94 5.83
N THR A 43 4.46 4.01 4.52
CA THR A 43 3.13 4.10 3.90
C THR A 43 2.16 3.06 4.44
N ILE A 44 2.57 1.78 4.48
CA ILE A 44 1.72 0.68 4.97
C ILE A 44 1.33 0.89 6.43
N ASN A 45 2.31 1.20 7.29
CA ASN A 45 2.07 1.41 8.71
C ASN A 45 1.07 2.55 8.96
N GLU A 46 1.29 3.72 8.32
CA GLU A 46 0.41 4.88 8.51
C GLU A 46 -1.01 4.61 8.03
N VAL A 47 -1.13 3.95 6.87
CA VAL A 47 -2.43 3.58 6.32
C VAL A 47 -3.19 2.62 7.26
N ILE A 48 -2.50 1.64 7.87
CA ILE A 48 -3.11 0.72 8.84
C ILE A 48 -3.61 1.46 10.08
N GLU A 49 -2.80 2.39 10.60
CA GLU A 49 -3.18 3.16 11.78
C GLU A 49 -4.40 4.04 11.52
N ILE A 50 -4.52 4.63 10.32
CA ILE A 50 -5.72 5.37 9.92
C ILE A 50 -6.92 4.42 9.75
N ALA A 51 -6.74 3.24 9.14
CA ALA A 51 -7.80 2.25 8.97
C ALA A 51 -8.39 1.80 10.32
N LYS A 52 -7.53 1.52 11.32
CA LYS A 52 -7.96 1.14 12.67
C LYS A 52 -8.78 2.22 13.37
N ARG A 53 -8.49 3.50 13.11
CA ARG A 53 -9.15 4.63 13.76
C ARG A 53 -10.46 5.05 13.11
N TYR A 54 -10.56 4.94 11.79
CA TYR A 54 -11.64 5.58 11.02
C TYR A 54 -12.48 4.62 10.17
N SER A 55 -12.16 3.32 10.16
CA SER A 55 -12.88 2.33 9.36
C SER A 55 -13.46 1.22 10.24
N THR A 56 -13.54 -0.01 9.72
CA THR A 56 -14.08 -1.17 10.46
C THR A 56 -13.00 -1.88 11.28
N GLU A 57 -13.42 -2.70 12.25
CA GLU A 57 -12.52 -3.52 13.08
C GLU A 57 -11.55 -4.40 12.25
N LYS A 58 -12.00 -4.88 11.08
CA LYS A 58 -11.21 -5.74 10.19
C LYS A 58 -10.38 -4.97 9.16
N SER A 59 -10.56 -3.66 9.06
CA SER A 59 -9.98 -2.85 7.99
C SER A 59 -8.45 -2.79 8.05
N GLY A 60 -7.85 -2.74 9.24
CA GLY A 60 -6.39 -2.73 9.37
C GLY A 60 -5.72 -3.95 8.72
N GLN A 61 -6.25 -5.15 8.98
CA GLN A 61 -5.73 -6.39 8.39
C GLN A 61 -6.02 -6.48 6.89
N PHE A 62 -7.22 -6.08 6.48
CA PHE A 62 -7.62 -6.06 5.07
C PHE A 62 -6.70 -5.15 4.24
N VAL A 63 -6.52 -3.91 4.67
CA VAL A 63 -5.71 -2.92 3.96
C VAL A 63 -4.24 -3.34 3.92
N ASN A 64 -3.70 -3.88 5.02
CA ASN A 64 -2.33 -4.44 5.02
C ASN A 64 -2.16 -5.51 3.95
N GLY A 65 -3.04 -6.52 3.92
CA GLY A 65 -2.94 -7.63 2.97
C GLY A 65 -2.99 -7.18 1.50
N VAL A 66 -3.86 -6.22 1.18
CA VAL A 66 -3.97 -5.69 -0.19
C VAL A 66 -2.72 -4.88 -0.56
N LEU A 67 -2.24 -4.00 0.32
CA LEU A 67 -1.05 -3.18 0.04
C LEU A 67 0.22 -4.02 -0.07
N ASP A 68 0.41 -5.03 0.78
CA ASP A 68 1.53 -5.97 0.67
C ASP A 68 1.52 -6.70 -0.67
N SER A 69 0.34 -7.15 -1.12
CA SER A 69 0.20 -7.83 -2.41
C SER A 69 0.50 -6.89 -3.59
N VAL A 70 0.05 -5.63 -3.53
CA VAL A 70 0.37 -4.63 -4.56
C VAL A 70 1.87 -4.29 -4.54
N LEU A 71 2.48 -4.15 -3.37
CA LEU A 71 3.90 -3.87 -3.25
C LEU A 71 4.76 -4.98 -3.86
N ALA A 72 4.38 -6.25 -3.65
CA ALA A 72 5.05 -7.39 -4.24
C ALA A 72 5.01 -7.37 -5.79
N ASP A 73 3.87 -6.99 -6.37
CA ASP A 73 3.74 -6.82 -7.81
C ASP A 73 4.61 -5.70 -8.36
N LEU A 74 4.54 -4.52 -7.74
CA LEU A 74 5.30 -3.37 -8.21
C LEU A 74 6.81 -3.65 -8.19
N ARG A 75 7.28 -4.43 -7.22
CA ARG A 75 8.65 -4.95 -7.19
C ARG A 75 8.93 -5.92 -8.33
N LYS A 76 8.03 -6.88 -8.59
CA LYS A 76 8.18 -7.87 -9.66
C LYS A 76 8.17 -7.23 -11.06
N GLU A 77 7.35 -6.19 -11.25
CA GLU A 77 7.21 -5.46 -12.52
C GLU A 77 8.28 -4.39 -12.71
N GLY A 78 9.14 -4.13 -11.71
CA GLY A 78 10.17 -3.08 -11.79
C GLY A 78 9.60 -1.65 -11.75
N LEU A 79 8.35 -1.50 -11.32
CA LEU A 79 7.64 -0.22 -11.27
C LEU A 79 7.86 0.54 -9.95
N LEU A 80 8.47 -0.12 -8.96
CA LEU A 80 8.78 0.51 -7.68
C LEU A 80 10.09 1.31 -7.78
N GLN A 81 9.98 2.61 -8.01
CA GLN A 81 11.12 3.54 -8.02
C GLN A 81 11.18 4.26 -6.67
N LYS A 82 12.18 3.94 -5.87
CA LYS A 82 12.33 4.51 -4.53
C LYS A 82 13.79 4.88 -4.27
N SER A 83 14.03 6.15 -3.96
CA SER A 83 15.34 6.79 -3.90
C SER A 83 15.57 7.55 -2.58
N GLY A 84 14.59 7.54 -1.67
CA GLY A 84 14.62 8.24 -0.39
C GLY A 84 15.63 7.74 0.65
N ARG A 85 15.99 8.64 1.59
CA ARG A 85 16.96 8.40 2.68
C ARG A 85 16.69 7.13 3.51
N GLY A 86 15.43 6.73 3.67
CA GLY A 86 15.05 5.52 4.41
C GLY A 86 15.37 4.19 3.72
N LEU A 87 15.75 4.18 2.45
CA LEU A 87 16.13 2.97 1.69
C LEU A 87 17.64 2.80 1.52
N ILE A 88 18.37 3.90 1.71
CA ILE A 88 19.83 3.89 1.78
C ILE A 88 20.28 3.01 2.96
N ASP A 89 19.56 3.07 4.08
CA ASP A 89 19.87 2.31 5.31
C ASP A 89 19.60 0.79 5.18
N GLU A 90 18.55 0.40 4.43
CA GLU A 90 18.30 -1.02 4.12
C GLU A 90 19.31 -1.60 3.11
N THR A 91 19.84 -0.76 2.21
CA THR A 91 20.83 -1.16 1.21
C THR A 91 22.23 -1.32 1.85
N LEU A 92 22.56 -0.45 2.82
CA LEU A 92 23.80 -0.51 3.59
C LEU A 92 23.86 -1.69 4.58
N ARG A 93 22.73 -2.14 5.12
CA ARG A 93 22.66 -3.31 6.03
C ARG A 93 22.91 -4.67 5.37
N LYS A 94 22.97 -4.75 4.04
CA LYS A 94 23.14 -6.01 3.29
C LYS A 94 24.57 -6.29 2.80
N HIS A 95 25.55 -5.48 3.21
CA HIS A 95 26.98 -5.68 2.94
C HIS A 95 27.76 -5.69 4.25
#